data_AF-A0A931SLN2-F1
#
_entry.id   AF-A0A931SLN2-F1
#
_cell.length_a   1.000
_cell.length_b   1.000
_cell.length_c   1.000
_cell.angle_alpha   90.00
_cell.angle_beta   90.00
_cell.angle_gamma   90.00
#
_symmetry.space_group_name_H-M   'P 1'
#
loop_
_entity.id
_entity.type
_entity.pdbx_description
1 polymer ?
#
loop_
_entity_poly.entity_id
_entity_poly.type
_entity_poly.pdbx_seq_one_letter_code
_entity_poly.pdbx_strand_id
1 'polypeptide(L)' 'EHGTVVRTRPLCPYPRAAAYRGSGSTDDARNFVCR' A
#
# COMPACT_ATOMS: atom_id res chain seq x y z
N GLU A 1 6.60 18.30 15.88
CA GLU A 1 6.75 18.12 14.42
C GLU A 1 5.65 17.19 13.93
N HIS A 2 4.86 17.60 12.92
CA HIS A 2 3.75 16.80 12.42
C HIS A 2 4.30 15.67 11.55
N GLY A 3 4.29 14.45 12.08
CA GLY A 3 4.69 13.25 11.34
C GLY A 3 3.81 13.08 10.10
N THR A 4 4.32 13.47 8.94
CA THR A 4 3.58 13.35 7.68
C THR A 4 3.58 11.88 7.30
N VAL A 5 2.41 11.34 6.97
CA VAL A 5 2.31 9.95 6.48
C VAL A 5 2.94 9.91 5.09
N VAL A 6 4.19 9.47 5.03
CA VAL A 6 4.96 9.44 3.78
C VAL A 6 4.56 8.26 2.91
N ARG A 7 4.09 7.14 3.51
CA ARG A 7 3.73 5.92 2.79
C ARG A 7 2.59 5.19 3.50
N THR A 8 1.62 4.70 2.75
CA THR A 8 0.52 3.87 3.27
C THR A 8 0.47 2.54 2.52
N ARG A 9 0.43 1.42 3.25
CA ARG A 9 0.26 0.07 2.69
C ARG A 9 -0.98 -0.60 3.29
N PRO A 10 -1.86 -1.21 2.48
CA PRO A 10 -3.02 -1.91 3.01
C PRO A 10 -2.61 -3.22 3.68
N LEU A 11 -3.24 -3.55 4.80
CA LEU A 11 -3.12 -4.87 5.43
C LEU A 11 -3.94 -5.88 4.62
N CYS A 12 -3.35 -7.04 4.36
CA CYS A 12 -3.99 -8.13 3.64
C CYS A 12 -4.21 -9.32 4.56
N PRO A 13 -5.36 -10.02 4.46
CA PRO A 13 -5.60 -11.24 5.21
C PRO A 13 -4.71 -12.39 4.69
N TYR A 14 -4.12 -13.14 5.62
CA TYR A 14 -3.31 -14.31 5.31
C TYR A 14 -4.08 -15.32 4.44
N PRO A 15 -3.50 -15.92 3.38
CA PRO A 15 -2.07 -15.89 2.98
C PRO A 15 -1.70 -14.80 1.96
N ARG A 16 -2.59 -13.83 1.71
CA ARG A 16 -2.38 -12.82 0.65
C ARG A 16 -1.43 -11.72 1.11
N ALA A 17 -0.66 -11.19 0.16
CA ALA A 17 0.26 -10.09 0.36
C ALA A 17 -0.15 -8.85 -0.44
N ALA A 18 0.18 -7.66 0.07
CA ALA A 18 -0.05 -6.41 -0.64
C ALA A 18 0.94 -6.28 -1.81
N ALA A 19 0.44 -6.44 -3.04
CA ALA A 19 1.21 -6.33 -4.27
C ALA A 19 0.89 -5.00 -4.98
N TYR A 20 1.91 -4.28 -5.43
CA TYR A 20 1.73 -3.06 -6.21
C TYR A 20 1.11 -3.39 -7.57
N ARG A 21 0.11 -2.60 -8.00
CA ARG A 21 -0.65 -2.87 -9.23
C ARG A 21 0.10 -2.51 -10.52
N GLY A 22 1.26 -1.85 -10.41
CA GLY A 22 2.10 -1.45 -11.56
C GLY A 22 1.92 -0.01 -12.04
N SER A 23 0.96 0.74 -11.50
CA SER A 23 0.71 2.14 -11.89
C SER A 23 0.28 3.03 -10.71
N GLY A 24 0.74 4.28 -10.70
CA GLY A 24 0.50 5.26 -9.62
C GLY A 24 1.71 5.48 -8.70
N SER A 25 1.51 6.18 -7.58
CA SER A 25 2.54 6.36 -6.55
C SER A 25 2.67 5.12 -5.67
N THR A 26 3.88 4.70 -5.32
CA THR A 26 4.08 3.60 -4.36
C THR A 26 3.78 3.97 -2.90
N ASP A 27 3.42 5.22 -2.66
CA ASP A 27 3.13 5.75 -1.33
C ASP A 27 1.63 5.75 -1.02
N ASP A 28 0.78 5.60 -2.04
CA ASP A 28 -0.68 5.51 -1.91
C ASP A 28 -1.14 4.05 -1.86
N ALA A 29 -1.84 3.71 -0.77
CA ALA A 29 -2.38 2.37 -0.53
C ALA A 29 -3.35 1.89 -1.61
N ARG A 30 -4.03 2.81 -2.32
CA ARG A 30 -4.94 2.48 -3.44
C ARG A 30 -4.23 1.79 -4.59
N ASN A 31 -2.91 1.93 -4.66
CA ASN A 31 -2.10 1.38 -5.74
C ASN A 31 -1.58 -0.03 -5.40
N PHE A 32 -1.98 -0.58 -4.25
CA PHE A 32 -1.70 -1.96 -3.86
C PHE A 32 -2.99 -2.77 -3.85
N VAL A 33 -2.87 -4.05 -4.19
CA VAL A 33 -3.95 -5.04 -4.19
C VAL A 33 -3.50 -6.27 -3.42
N CYS A 34 -4.39 -6.90 -2.68
CA CYS A 34 -4.09 -8.17 -2.01
C CYS A 34 -4.11 -9.29 -3.05
N ARG A 35 -2.95 -9.93 -3.25
CA ARG A 35 -2.78 -11.10 -4.13
C ARG A 35 -2.26 -12.28 -3.34
#